data_AF-A0A2E7Y630-F1
#
_entry.id   AF-A0A2E7Y630-F1
#
_cell.length_a   1.000
_cell.length_b   1.000
_cell.length_c   1.000
_cell.angle_alpha   90.00
_cell.angle_beta   90.00
_cell.angle_gamma   90.00
#
_symmetry.space_group_name_H-M   'P 1'
#
loop_
_entity.id
_entity.type
_entity.pdbx_description
1 polymer ?
#
loop_
_entity_poly.entity_id
_entity_poly.type
_entity_poly.pdbx_seq_one_letter_code
_entity_poly.pdbx_strand_id
1 'polypeptide(L)'
;MRHPSIAVLGLSLCVGAASGFDAAETEEVRLESLNLMRIVVSPSLGTSTVSNVRGECPPEIATLTDSDFGPGQYIVQAGFAEDEAAAAAWILPIDRFPLRFDMAEIMFATSGATQSTTTEWGVEIWQGTPGSGTMLAAYQSDDLIIPHLTMPPGTSGTIIQFMIDPEDPEQIYIDDNGTHTYSVAFRIIRHNQPGNPCITSPPTSANAFPTTDVGGLDSPTGNWIDMVTGSFCVCGSGWKTFQQLPSLCTPSGDWVLRSTYTPFGCAPSSGACCLDDGSCEINSEDACLLQGGVYSGDDSLCDEVTCPQPIGACCLEATGNCVNSEADVCIGFGGVWHFGEDCGTFICFPEGACCLADGSCLDAISPEDCATAGGTFRGDSTLCDTEDCPAPTSWCCLSDGSQCFDDLEEADCAAFGGLWGPPGADCDDPDACDQGNPCPADVDGSGDVGVDDALAVLGDWGQSGGGPSDVNGDGIVDVNDLLAVISAWGPC
;
A
#
# COMPACT_ATOMS: atom_id res chain seq x y z
N MET A 1 -58.66 66.13 69.64
CA MET A 1 -57.55 65.94 68.70
C MET A 1 -56.41 65.28 69.44
N ARG A 2 -56.31 63.94 69.36
CA ARG A 2 -55.27 63.12 70.00
C ARG A 2 -54.80 62.07 68.99
N HIS A 3 -53.48 62.04 68.78
CA HIS A 3 -52.66 60.98 68.19
C HIS A 3 -52.93 59.60 68.85
N PRO A 4 -52.61 58.42 68.24
CA PRO A 4 -51.22 58.08 67.84
C PRO A 4 -50.99 57.07 66.68
N SER A 5 -49.70 56.99 66.31
CA SER A 5 -48.87 55.85 65.91
C SER A 5 -49.46 54.70 65.06
N ILE A 6 -48.84 54.49 63.90
CA ILE A 6 -48.99 53.34 63.02
C ILE A 6 -48.40 52.11 63.70
N ALA A 7 -49.25 51.10 63.93
CA ALA A 7 -48.89 49.79 64.45
C ALA A 7 -48.51 48.85 63.31
N VAL A 8 -47.42 48.12 63.55
CA VAL A 8 -46.99 46.93 62.82
C VAL A 8 -48.09 45.88 62.85
N LEU A 9 -48.55 45.41 61.69
CA LEU A 9 -49.23 44.13 61.56
C LEU A 9 -48.33 43.19 60.76
N GLY A 10 -47.73 42.24 61.48
CA GLY A 10 -47.09 41.09 60.86
C GLY A 10 -48.15 40.18 60.24
N LEU A 11 -47.95 39.85 58.96
CA LEU A 11 -48.68 38.76 58.34
C LEU A 11 -47.87 37.49 58.61
N SER A 12 -48.48 36.64 59.44
CA SER A 12 -47.98 35.34 59.87
C SER A 12 -47.70 34.44 58.67
N LEU A 13 -46.49 33.87 58.63
CA LEU A 13 -46.13 32.76 57.76
C LEU A 13 -47.15 31.62 57.93
N CYS A 14 -47.87 31.30 56.87
CA CYS A 14 -48.29 29.92 56.66
C CYS A 14 -47.06 29.14 56.19
N VAL A 15 -46.43 28.44 57.12
CA VAL A 15 -45.47 27.37 56.85
C VAL A 15 -46.28 26.21 56.23
N GLY A 16 -46.38 26.22 54.91
CA GLY A 16 -46.79 25.08 54.10
C GLY A 16 -45.67 24.83 53.10
N ALA A 17 -45.07 23.65 53.16
CA ALA A 17 -43.98 23.22 52.30
C ALA A 17 -44.34 23.39 50.82
N ALA A 18 -43.77 24.40 50.18
CA ALA A 18 -43.58 24.46 48.74
C ALA A 18 -42.07 24.55 48.55
N SER A 19 -41.48 23.47 48.05
CA SER A 19 -40.10 23.37 47.60
C SER A 19 -39.81 24.52 46.63
N GLY A 20 -38.67 25.16 46.83
CA GLY A 20 -38.23 26.33 46.10
C GLY A 20 -37.88 26.04 44.64
N PHE A 21 -37.55 27.10 43.92
CA PHE A 21 -37.08 27.08 42.54
C PHE A 21 -35.84 26.18 42.39
N ASP A 22 -36.00 24.98 41.82
CA ASP A 22 -34.97 23.93 41.67
C ASP A 22 -34.36 23.86 40.25
N ALA A 23 -34.01 25.01 39.66
CA ALA A 23 -33.41 25.05 38.31
C ALA A 23 -31.95 24.52 38.24
N ALA A 24 -31.39 24.09 39.37
CA ALA A 24 -30.00 23.60 39.49
C ALA A 24 -29.90 22.38 40.42
N GLU A 25 -30.93 21.52 40.41
CA GLU A 25 -30.89 20.28 41.18
C GLU A 25 -29.83 19.34 40.58
N THR A 26 -28.88 18.91 41.40
CA THR A 26 -27.81 18.00 41.01
C THR A 26 -27.69 16.88 42.02
N GLU A 27 -27.48 15.65 41.55
CA GLU A 27 -27.37 14.47 42.40
C GLU A 27 -26.05 13.74 42.12
N GLU A 28 -25.20 13.60 43.13
CA GLU A 28 -24.01 12.75 43.03
C GLU A 28 -24.42 11.28 43.05
N VAL A 29 -24.04 10.54 42.02
CA VAL A 29 -24.30 9.11 41.90
C VAL A 29 -23.01 8.33 41.74
N ARG A 30 -23.02 7.10 42.24
CA ARG A 30 -21.98 6.11 41.96
C ARG A 30 -22.58 5.02 41.07
N LEU A 31 -22.01 4.87 39.88
CA LEU A 31 -22.46 3.93 38.87
C LEU A 31 -21.53 2.72 38.87
N GLU A 32 -22.05 1.57 39.32
CA GLU A 32 -21.29 0.32 39.39
C GLU A 32 -21.15 -0.37 38.02
N SER A 33 -22.06 -0.05 37.09
CA SER A 33 -21.99 -0.48 35.70
C SER A 33 -22.66 0.57 34.80
N LEU A 34 -22.25 0.57 33.53
CA LEU A 34 -22.82 1.41 32.49
C LEU A 34 -23.37 0.52 31.38
N ASN A 35 -24.58 0.82 30.92
CA ASN A 35 -25.11 0.25 29.70
C ASN A 35 -24.62 1.06 28.49
N LEU A 36 -24.51 0.41 27.34
CA LEU A 36 -24.21 1.09 26.08
C LEU A 36 -25.42 0.93 25.16
N MET A 37 -25.99 2.05 24.77
CA MET A 37 -27.03 2.14 23.75
C MET A 37 -26.38 2.59 22.46
N ARG A 38 -26.08 1.63 21.56
CA ARG A 38 -25.42 1.91 20.28
C ARG A 38 -26.47 2.15 19.19
N ILE A 39 -26.34 3.28 18.51
CA ILE A 39 -27.19 3.70 17.40
C ILE A 39 -26.28 3.95 16.19
N VAL A 40 -26.62 3.34 15.06
CA VAL A 40 -25.94 3.54 13.78
C VAL A 40 -26.97 4.06 12.79
N VAL A 41 -26.71 5.22 12.20
CA VAL A 41 -27.61 5.82 11.22
C VAL A 41 -26.92 6.02 9.87
N SER A 42 -27.70 5.80 8.83
CA SER A 42 -27.42 6.22 7.46
C SER A 42 -28.02 7.60 7.23
N PRO A 43 -27.25 8.65 6.94
CA PRO A 43 -27.80 9.93 6.49
C PRO A 43 -28.67 9.70 5.25
N SER A 44 -29.86 10.30 5.20
CA SER A 44 -30.77 10.16 4.04
C SER A 44 -31.09 11.47 3.33
N LEU A 45 -30.56 12.60 3.82
CA LEU A 45 -30.78 13.93 3.28
C LEU A 45 -29.63 14.87 3.69
N GLY A 46 -28.76 15.24 2.76
CA GLY A 46 -27.79 16.33 2.94
C GLY A 46 -26.37 15.97 2.54
N THR A 47 -26.14 15.85 1.24
CA THR A 47 -24.80 15.70 0.66
C THR A 47 -24.03 17.02 0.80
N SER A 48 -23.12 17.11 1.76
CA SER A 48 -21.95 17.99 1.61
C SER A 48 -20.90 17.21 0.82
N THR A 49 -20.83 17.48 -0.49
CA THR A 49 -19.71 17.01 -1.31
C THR A 49 -18.48 17.81 -0.93
N VAL A 50 -17.57 17.20 -0.16
CA VAL A 50 -16.26 17.83 0.04
C VAL A 50 -15.49 17.73 -1.28
N SER A 51 -15.10 18.89 -1.79
CA SER A 51 -14.25 18.98 -2.99
C SER A 51 -12.79 18.76 -2.55
N ASN A 52 -12.09 17.85 -3.23
CA ASN A 52 -10.65 17.58 -3.05
C ASN A 52 -10.23 17.18 -1.63
N VAL A 53 -10.70 16.01 -1.22
CA VAL A 53 -10.31 15.41 0.05
C VAL A 53 -9.03 14.60 -0.14
N ARG A 54 -7.89 15.15 0.28
CA ARG A 54 -6.67 14.36 0.56
C ARG A 54 -7.01 13.28 1.58
N GLY A 55 -6.44 12.08 1.43
CA GLY A 55 -6.87 10.86 2.15
C GLY A 55 -7.04 11.00 3.67
N GLU A 56 -7.87 10.12 4.23
CA GLU A 56 -8.28 10.09 5.64
C GLU A 56 -7.09 9.97 6.60
N CYS A 57 -7.10 10.80 7.64
CA CYS A 57 -6.24 10.65 8.81
C CYS A 57 -6.80 9.53 9.72
N PRO A 58 -6.02 9.02 10.70
CA PRO A 58 -6.59 8.21 11.77
C PRO A 58 -7.67 8.99 12.55
N PRO A 59 -8.76 8.34 13.00
CA PRO A 59 -9.78 8.98 13.82
C PRO A 59 -9.22 9.50 15.16
N GLU A 60 -9.72 10.65 15.60
CA GLU A 60 -9.35 11.31 16.85
C GLU A 60 -10.58 11.55 17.73
N ILE A 61 -10.36 11.67 19.04
CA ILE A 61 -11.42 11.90 20.03
C ILE A 61 -11.32 13.34 20.56
N ALA A 62 -12.40 14.09 20.45
CA ALA A 62 -12.59 15.37 21.12
C ALA A 62 -13.43 15.17 22.39
N THR A 63 -12.90 15.58 23.54
CA THR A 63 -13.59 15.52 24.84
C THR A 63 -13.22 16.73 25.68
N LEU A 64 -14.14 17.16 26.55
CA LEU A 64 -13.90 18.22 27.54
C LEU A 64 -13.85 17.68 28.98
N THR A 65 -14.41 16.48 29.20
CA THR A 65 -14.39 15.80 30.49
C THR A 65 -13.13 14.95 30.67
N ASP A 66 -12.73 14.75 31.92
CA ASP A 66 -11.70 13.81 32.33
C ASP A 66 -12.22 12.37 32.57
N SER A 67 -13.53 12.16 32.43
CA SER A 67 -14.15 10.84 32.55
C SER A 67 -13.59 9.84 31.52
N ASP A 68 -13.33 8.62 31.99
CA ASP A 68 -12.96 7.49 31.14
C ASP A 68 -14.18 6.81 30.47
N PHE A 69 -15.40 7.35 30.68
CA PHE A 69 -16.67 6.74 30.30
C PHE A 69 -16.87 5.34 30.91
N GLY A 70 -16.25 5.08 32.07
CA GLY A 70 -16.33 3.84 32.84
C GLY A 70 -17.17 3.96 34.12
N PRO A 71 -17.39 2.85 34.85
CA PRO A 71 -18.02 2.87 36.16
C PRO A 71 -17.30 3.82 37.12
N GLY A 72 -18.04 4.64 37.87
CA GLY A 72 -17.43 5.73 38.63
C GLY A 72 -18.43 6.63 39.33
N GLN A 73 -17.94 7.77 39.81
CA GLN A 73 -18.77 8.83 40.38
C GLN A 73 -19.08 9.88 39.31
N TYR A 74 -20.33 10.33 39.29
CA TYR A 74 -20.85 11.29 38.31
C TYR A 74 -21.87 12.20 38.98
N ILE A 75 -22.11 13.37 38.40
CA ILE A 75 -23.11 14.33 38.88
C ILE A 75 -24.26 14.37 37.88
N VAL A 76 -25.42 13.87 38.29
CA VAL A 76 -26.66 13.89 37.51
C VAL A 76 -27.24 15.28 37.53
N GLN A 77 -27.48 15.89 36.37
CA GLN A 77 -28.08 17.23 36.25
C GLN A 77 -29.62 17.13 36.32
N ALA A 78 -30.16 16.83 37.49
CA ALA A 78 -31.59 16.60 37.73
C ALA A 78 -32.49 17.83 37.45
N GLY A 79 -31.93 19.03 37.45
CA GLY A 79 -32.62 20.27 37.07
C GLY A 79 -32.86 20.42 35.56
N PHE A 80 -32.27 19.56 34.73
CA PHE A 80 -32.28 19.68 33.28
C PHE A 80 -33.66 19.38 32.70
N ALA A 81 -34.29 20.39 32.10
CA ALA A 81 -35.68 20.38 31.71
C ALA A 81 -35.92 19.76 30.32
N GLU A 82 -37.20 19.48 30.02
CA GLU A 82 -37.64 19.14 28.67
C GLU A 82 -37.33 20.31 27.73
N ASP A 83 -36.96 20.01 26.49
CA ASP A 83 -36.46 20.92 25.46
C ASP A 83 -35.10 21.57 25.75
N GLU A 84 -34.40 21.26 26.85
CA GLU A 84 -33.01 21.69 27.05
C GLU A 84 -32.01 20.79 26.30
N ALA A 85 -30.87 21.37 25.90
CA ALA A 85 -29.79 20.63 25.25
C ALA A 85 -28.44 20.82 25.94
N ALA A 86 -27.72 19.72 26.16
CA ALA A 86 -26.34 19.70 26.64
C ALA A 86 -25.43 19.61 25.43
N ALA A 87 -24.45 20.49 25.31
CA ALA A 87 -23.57 20.51 24.15
C ALA A 87 -22.12 20.76 24.53
N ALA A 88 -21.22 20.28 23.69
CA ALA A 88 -19.80 20.57 23.76
C ALA A 88 -19.33 21.14 22.41
N ALA A 89 -18.49 22.17 22.49
CA ALA A 89 -17.86 22.80 21.35
C ALA A 89 -16.33 22.66 21.47
N TRP A 90 -15.70 22.12 20.44
CA TRP A 90 -14.26 21.88 20.42
C TRP A 90 -13.59 22.76 19.38
N ILE A 91 -12.58 23.52 19.82
CA ILE A 91 -11.68 24.26 18.94
C ILE A 91 -10.55 23.33 18.54
N LEU A 92 -10.42 23.06 17.23
CA LEU A 92 -9.38 22.20 16.69
C LEU A 92 -8.33 23.04 15.93
N PRO A 93 -7.11 22.52 15.76
CA PRO A 93 -6.16 23.06 14.79
C PRO A 93 -6.74 23.13 13.36
N ILE A 94 -6.36 24.14 12.58
CA ILE A 94 -6.92 24.37 11.23
C ILE A 94 -6.62 23.21 10.25
N ASP A 95 -5.49 22.52 10.43
CA ASP A 95 -5.08 21.35 9.65
C ASP A 95 -5.92 20.10 9.94
N ARG A 96 -6.88 20.17 10.87
CA ARG A 96 -7.90 19.14 11.07
C ARG A 96 -9.12 19.29 10.20
N PHE A 97 -9.28 20.43 9.54
CA PHE A 97 -10.41 20.68 8.66
C PHE A 97 -10.00 20.52 7.18
N PRO A 98 -10.88 19.98 6.31
CA PRO A 98 -12.18 19.43 6.65
C PRO A 98 -12.07 18.13 7.45
N LEU A 99 -13.10 17.81 8.22
CA LEU A 99 -13.21 16.55 8.98
C LEU A 99 -14.53 15.85 8.73
N ARG A 100 -14.55 14.53 8.88
CA ARG A 100 -15.75 13.71 8.94
C ARG A 100 -16.15 13.51 10.39
N PHE A 101 -17.43 13.73 10.70
CA PHE A 101 -18.00 13.32 11.98
C PHE A 101 -18.28 11.82 11.96
N ASP A 102 -17.68 11.06 12.88
CA ASP A 102 -17.88 9.61 12.97
C ASP A 102 -18.95 9.27 14.02
N MET A 103 -18.81 9.85 15.21
CA MET A 103 -19.60 9.46 16.38
C MET A 103 -19.66 10.54 17.45
N ALA A 104 -20.72 10.51 18.26
CA ALA A 104 -20.81 11.21 19.53
C ALA A 104 -21.36 10.31 20.63
N GLU A 105 -20.87 10.53 21.84
CA GLU A 105 -21.25 9.78 23.03
C GLU A 105 -21.60 10.74 24.16
N ILE A 106 -22.73 10.50 24.83
CA ILE A 106 -23.12 11.22 26.05
C ILE A 106 -23.62 10.25 27.10
N MET A 107 -23.27 10.51 28.36
CA MET A 107 -23.76 9.71 29.48
C MET A 107 -25.04 10.29 30.09
N PHE A 108 -26.05 9.44 30.21
CA PHE A 108 -27.26 9.69 31.00
C PHE A 108 -27.29 8.77 32.22
N ALA A 109 -27.88 9.27 33.31
CA ALA A 109 -28.07 8.49 34.52
C ALA A 109 -29.43 8.76 35.17
N THR A 110 -29.92 7.74 35.87
CA THR A 110 -31.01 7.86 36.84
C THR A 110 -30.43 7.94 38.25
N SER A 111 -31.06 8.71 39.14
CA SER A 111 -30.73 8.76 40.57
C SER A 111 -31.95 8.32 41.38
N GLY A 112 -31.94 7.09 41.90
CA GLY A 112 -33.03 6.60 42.76
C GLY A 112 -34.39 6.51 42.08
N ALA A 113 -34.44 6.27 40.77
CA ALA A 113 -35.70 6.17 40.03
C ALA A 113 -36.60 5.08 40.63
N THR A 114 -37.87 5.38 40.89
CA THR A 114 -38.83 4.41 41.46
C THR A 114 -39.60 3.65 40.40
N GLN A 115 -39.48 4.08 39.15
CA GLN A 115 -40.10 3.50 37.97
C GLN A 115 -39.11 3.48 36.79
N SER A 116 -39.45 2.73 35.75
CA SER A 116 -38.71 2.84 34.49
C SER A 116 -38.94 4.21 33.89
N THR A 117 -37.91 4.75 33.26
CA THR A 117 -37.91 6.06 32.62
C THR A 117 -37.74 5.87 31.12
N THR A 118 -38.49 6.63 30.32
CA THR A 118 -38.32 6.70 28.86
C THR A 118 -38.10 8.16 28.47
N THR A 119 -36.95 8.45 27.88
CA THR A 119 -36.56 9.79 27.46
C THR A 119 -36.49 9.83 25.93
N GLU A 120 -37.27 10.69 25.30
CA GLU A 120 -37.11 11.01 23.89
C GLU A 120 -35.97 12.03 23.77
N TRP A 121 -34.97 11.73 22.96
CA TRP A 121 -33.75 12.52 22.86
C TRP A 121 -33.44 12.85 21.39
N GLY A 122 -32.65 13.89 21.18
CA GLY A 122 -32.12 14.25 19.87
C GLY A 122 -30.64 14.57 19.94
N VAL A 123 -29.99 14.51 18.78
CA VAL A 123 -28.59 14.90 18.59
C VAL A 123 -28.48 15.89 17.44
N GLU A 124 -27.72 16.95 17.64
CA GLU A 124 -27.48 18.01 16.65
C GLU A 124 -25.97 18.15 16.42
N ILE A 125 -25.56 18.18 15.15
CA ILE A 125 -24.16 18.34 14.73
C ILE A 125 -24.01 19.71 14.05
N TRP A 126 -23.04 20.49 14.51
CA TRP A 126 -22.86 21.89 14.12
C TRP A 126 -21.45 22.15 13.58
N GLN A 127 -21.38 22.92 12.49
CA GLN A 127 -20.19 23.64 12.05
C GLN A 127 -20.11 24.96 12.83
N GLY A 128 -19.05 25.15 13.63
CA GLY A 128 -18.95 26.24 14.59
C GLY A 128 -19.57 25.90 15.95
N THR A 129 -19.89 26.94 16.73
CA THR A 129 -20.55 26.85 18.03
C THR A 129 -22.07 26.62 17.91
N PRO A 130 -22.72 25.96 18.88
CA PRO A 130 -24.16 25.73 18.81
C PRO A 130 -24.94 27.05 18.85
N GLY A 131 -26.03 27.14 18.09
CA GLY A 131 -26.92 28.30 18.03
C GLY A 131 -26.45 29.48 17.15
N SER A 132 -25.15 29.64 16.91
CA SER A 132 -24.61 30.68 16.00
C SER A 132 -23.89 30.12 14.78
N GLY A 133 -23.44 28.88 14.84
CA GLY A 133 -22.89 28.14 13.70
C GLY A 133 -23.96 27.64 12.74
N THR A 134 -23.54 26.82 11.78
CA THR A 134 -24.44 26.15 10.84
C THR A 134 -24.77 24.76 11.38
N MET A 135 -26.05 24.46 11.59
CA MET A 135 -26.49 23.09 11.91
C MET A 135 -26.40 22.25 10.65
N LEU A 136 -25.56 21.22 10.67
CA LEU A 136 -25.33 20.33 9.52
C LEU A 136 -26.30 19.15 9.51
N ALA A 137 -26.58 18.58 10.69
CA ALA A 137 -27.48 17.46 10.83
C ALA A 137 -28.18 17.48 12.19
N ALA A 138 -29.40 16.96 12.24
CA ALA A 138 -30.15 16.74 13.47
C ALA A 138 -30.96 15.45 13.37
N TYR A 139 -30.92 14.66 14.43
CA TYR A 139 -31.64 13.39 14.53
C TYR A 139 -32.41 13.35 15.85
N GLN A 140 -33.52 12.62 15.85
CA GLN A 140 -34.40 12.47 17.00
C GLN A 140 -34.77 11.00 17.16
N SER A 141 -34.80 10.53 18.39
CA SER A 141 -35.35 9.21 18.72
C SER A 141 -36.83 9.15 18.38
N ASP A 142 -37.24 8.11 17.65
CA ASP A 142 -38.60 7.88 17.16
C ASP A 142 -39.14 6.48 17.49
N ASP A 143 -38.36 5.66 18.19
CA ASP A 143 -38.67 4.25 18.51
C ASP A 143 -38.90 3.35 17.27
N LEU A 144 -38.55 3.82 16.08
CA LEU A 144 -38.62 3.06 14.84
C LEU A 144 -37.21 2.72 14.33
N ILE A 145 -36.38 3.76 14.18
CA ILE A 145 -34.99 3.66 13.71
C ILE A 145 -34.05 4.02 14.86
N ILE A 146 -34.37 5.09 15.58
CA ILE A 146 -33.56 5.59 16.69
C ILE A 146 -34.37 5.33 17.97
N PRO A 147 -33.96 4.37 18.82
CA PRO A 147 -34.71 4.04 20.02
C PRO A 147 -34.70 5.20 21.03
N HIS A 148 -35.77 5.33 21.82
CA HIS A 148 -35.79 6.18 23.00
C HIS A 148 -34.85 5.61 24.07
N LEU A 149 -34.33 6.48 24.92
CA LEU A 149 -33.53 6.04 26.07
C LEU A 149 -34.47 5.50 27.14
N THR A 150 -34.46 4.18 27.36
CA THR A 150 -35.24 3.54 28.42
C THR A 150 -34.32 3.00 29.51
N MET A 151 -34.49 3.45 30.75
CA MET A 151 -33.68 3.05 31.90
C MET A 151 -34.54 2.37 32.98
N PRO A 152 -34.01 1.36 33.69
CA PRO A 152 -34.74 0.66 34.74
C PRO A 152 -34.90 1.52 36.01
N PRO A 153 -35.82 1.15 36.92
CA PRO A 153 -35.84 1.72 38.26
C PRO A 153 -34.49 1.53 38.98
N GLY A 154 -34.12 2.51 39.81
CA GLY A 154 -32.90 2.56 40.59
C GLY A 154 -31.92 3.62 40.09
N THR A 155 -30.66 3.48 40.51
CA THR A 155 -29.54 4.30 40.04
C THR A 155 -28.76 3.50 39.01
N SER A 156 -28.74 3.97 37.77
CA SER A 156 -28.05 3.30 36.66
C SER A 156 -27.54 4.33 35.65
N GLY A 157 -26.51 3.98 34.89
CA GLY A 157 -25.98 4.81 33.81
C GLY A 157 -26.12 4.13 32.46
N THR A 158 -26.36 4.93 31.42
CA THR A 158 -26.38 4.50 30.02
C THR A 158 -25.64 5.52 29.17
N ILE A 159 -24.70 5.06 28.35
CA ILE A 159 -24.07 5.87 27.32
C ILE A 159 -24.91 5.75 26.05
N ILE A 160 -25.39 6.87 25.55
CA ILE A 160 -25.94 6.97 24.20
C ILE A 160 -24.74 7.12 23.27
N GLN A 161 -24.51 6.12 22.41
CA GLN A 161 -23.46 6.13 21.40
C GLN A 161 -24.12 6.26 20.02
N PHE A 162 -24.13 7.48 19.50
CA PHE A 162 -24.69 7.81 18.20
C PHE A 162 -23.58 7.88 17.15
N MET A 163 -23.68 7.05 16.10
CA MET A 163 -22.67 6.94 15.06
C MET A 163 -23.30 7.07 13.68
N ILE A 164 -22.53 7.61 12.73
CA ILE A 164 -22.82 7.48 11.31
C ILE A 164 -22.27 6.13 10.83
N ASP A 165 -23.00 5.42 9.97
CA ASP A 165 -22.53 4.17 9.38
C ASP A 165 -21.28 4.46 8.53
N PRO A 166 -20.09 3.89 8.85
CA PRO A 166 -18.87 4.14 8.07
C PRO A 166 -18.92 3.56 6.65
N GLU A 167 -19.84 2.63 6.37
CA GLU A 167 -20.02 2.07 5.02
C GLU A 167 -20.98 2.91 4.16
N ASP A 168 -21.61 3.94 4.73
CA ASP A 168 -22.52 4.80 3.99
C ASP A 168 -21.77 5.75 3.04
N PRO A 169 -22.16 5.84 1.74
CA PRO A 169 -21.59 6.84 0.85
C PRO A 169 -21.92 8.28 1.27
N GLU A 170 -23.00 8.50 2.01
CA GLU A 170 -23.39 9.79 2.56
C GLU A 170 -22.83 9.93 3.99
N GLN A 171 -21.81 10.77 4.14
CA GLN A 171 -21.18 11.06 5.44
C GLN A 171 -21.42 12.53 5.84
N ILE A 172 -21.24 12.83 7.12
CA ILE A 172 -21.30 14.21 7.63
C ILE A 172 -19.89 14.81 7.62
N TYR A 173 -19.67 15.74 6.71
CA TYR A 173 -18.43 16.51 6.62
C TYR A 173 -18.58 17.91 7.20
N ILE A 174 -17.56 18.35 7.91
CA ILE A 174 -17.49 19.62 8.60
C ILE A 174 -16.27 20.38 8.05
N ASP A 175 -16.53 21.42 7.27
CA ASP A 175 -15.49 22.34 6.79
C ASP A 175 -15.12 23.36 7.87
N ASP A 176 -13.95 23.98 7.76
CA ASP A 176 -13.62 25.14 8.59
C ASP A 176 -14.44 26.36 8.14
N ASN A 177 -15.19 26.96 9.07
CA ASN A 177 -15.90 28.22 8.85
C ASN A 177 -15.09 29.45 9.33
N GLY A 178 -13.82 29.26 9.66
CA GLY A 178 -12.91 30.27 10.19
C GLY A 178 -12.95 30.41 11.71
N THR A 179 -13.85 29.71 12.41
CA THR A 179 -13.82 29.62 13.88
C THR A 179 -13.01 28.42 14.36
N HIS A 180 -12.58 27.53 13.45
CA HIS A 180 -11.89 26.28 13.77
C HIS A 180 -12.62 25.45 14.83
N THR A 181 -13.95 25.50 14.84
CA THR A 181 -14.78 24.90 15.89
C THR A 181 -15.84 24.02 15.24
N TYR A 182 -16.12 22.88 15.86
CA TYR A 182 -17.35 22.12 15.62
C TYR A 182 -17.98 21.74 16.96
N SER A 183 -19.29 21.46 16.95
CA SER A 183 -20.02 21.17 18.18
C SER A 183 -21.03 20.06 18.01
N VAL A 184 -21.30 19.35 19.10
CA VAL A 184 -22.37 18.35 19.18
C VAL A 184 -23.24 18.66 20.37
N ALA A 185 -24.56 18.60 20.18
CA ALA A 185 -25.56 18.79 21.22
C ALA A 185 -26.45 17.56 21.36
N PHE A 186 -26.81 17.21 22.59
CA PHE A 186 -27.87 16.25 22.90
C PHE A 186 -29.00 16.95 23.61
N ARG A 187 -30.21 16.83 23.07
CA ARG A 187 -31.43 17.45 23.58
C ARG A 187 -32.32 16.42 24.24
N ILE A 188 -32.91 16.77 25.38
CA ILE A 188 -34.08 16.04 25.88
C ILE A 188 -35.30 16.63 25.19
N ILE A 189 -35.85 15.90 24.22
CA ILE A 189 -37.04 16.35 23.49
C ILE A 189 -38.30 16.07 24.30
N ARG A 190 -38.30 14.94 25.02
CA ARG A 190 -39.37 14.64 25.96
C ARG A 190 -38.84 13.86 27.15
N HIS A 191 -39.20 14.33 28.33
CA HIS A 191 -38.99 13.59 29.58
C HIS A 191 -40.11 12.56 29.79
N ASN A 192 -39.83 11.52 30.55
CA ASN A 192 -40.87 10.59 31.00
C ASN A 192 -41.94 11.31 31.85
N GLN A 193 -41.51 12.27 32.67
CA GLN A 193 -42.35 13.21 33.41
C GLN A 193 -41.70 14.61 33.43
N PRO A 194 -42.05 15.52 32.51
CA PRO A 194 -41.29 16.76 32.23
C PRO A 194 -41.26 17.84 33.32
N GLY A 195 -41.93 17.65 34.45
CA GLY A 195 -42.05 18.70 35.46
C GLY A 195 -42.70 19.97 34.87
N ASN A 196 -42.26 21.14 35.34
CA ASN A 196 -42.60 22.43 34.75
C ASN A 196 -41.33 23.26 34.64
N PRO A 197 -40.82 23.50 33.43
CA PRO A 197 -39.56 24.19 33.24
C PRO A 197 -39.53 25.50 34.05
N CYS A 198 -38.47 25.67 34.83
CA CYS A 198 -38.19 26.86 35.64
C CYS A 198 -39.05 27.08 36.90
N ILE A 199 -40.00 26.19 37.21
CA ILE A 199 -40.81 26.27 38.43
C ILE A 199 -40.66 25.01 39.27
N THR A 200 -40.75 23.84 38.65
CA THR A 200 -40.57 22.54 39.32
C THR A 200 -39.69 21.64 38.45
N SER A 201 -38.54 21.22 38.99
CA SER A 201 -37.63 20.29 38.32
C SER A 201 -38.35 19.00 37.92
N PRO A 202 -37.95 18.36 36.80
CA PRO A 202 -38.42 17.02 36.49
C PRO A 202 -38.01 16.06 37.63
N PRO A 203 -38.93 15.25 38.18
CA PRO A 203 -38.61 14.43 39.34
C PRO A 203 -37.58 13.33 39.02
N THR A 204 -36.52 13.25 39.82
CA THR A 204 -35.48 12.19 39.73
C THR A 204 -36.03 10.77 39.85
N SER A 205 -37.14 10.62 40.58
CA SER A 205 -37.83 9.34 40.73
C SER A 205 -38.39 8.77 39.42
N ALA A 206 -38.53 9.60 38.38
CA ALA A 206 -39.19 9.22 37.14
C ALA A 206 -38.47 9.64 35.85
N ASN A 207 -37.29 10.26 35.91
CA ASN A 207 -36.57 10.74 34.73
C ASN A 207 -35.08 10.33 34.74
N ALA A 208 -34.46 10.39 33.56
CA ALA A 208 -33.02 10.26 33.37
C ALA A 208 -32.46 11.60 32.87
N PHE A 209 -31.21 11.91 33.22
CA PHE A 209 -30.60 13.19 32.91
C PHE A 209 -29.16 13.03 32.43
N PRO A 210 -28.63 13.99 31.65
CA PRO A 210 -27.21 14.01 31.31
C PRO A 210 -26.37 14.19 32.58
N THR A 211 -25.13 13.70 32.53
CA THR A 211 -24.19 13.78 33.65
C THR A 211 -23.02 14.69 33.35
N THR A 212 -22.44 15.26 34.41
CA THR A 212 -21.10 15.85 34.39
C THR A 212 -20.14 14.97 35.20
N ASP A 213 -18.84 15.14 34.96
CA ASP A 213 -17.82 14.56 35.83
C ASP A 213 -17.80 15.21 37.23
N VAL A 214 -16.95 14.65 38.10
CA VAL A 214 -16.69 15.12 39.47
C VAL A 214 -15.34 15.83 39.59
N GLY A 215 -14.58 15.94 38.50
CA GLY A 215 -13.22 16.51 38.48
C GLY A 215 -13.19 18.02 38.69
N GLY A 216 -14.31 18.68 38.38
CA GLY A 216 -14.47 20.13 38.42
C GLY A 216 -14.77 20.68 37.04
N LEU A 217 -15.11 21.96 36.95
CA LEU A 217 -15.41 22.61 35.69
C LEU A 217 -14.11 23.15 35.05
N ASP A 218 -13.45 22.34 34.24
CA ASP A 218 -12.19 22.70 33.58
C ASP A 218 -12.42 23.42 32.24
N SER A 219 -13.54 23.15 31.56
CA SER A 219 -13.85 23.71 30.25
C SER A 219 -15.11 24.60 30.22
N PRO A 220 -15.19 25.69 31.03
CA PRO A 220 -16.40 26.52 31.15
C PRO A 220 -16.80 27.26 29.86
N THR A 221 -15.90 27.35 28.87
CA THR A 221 -16.15 27.97 27.57
C THR A 221 -16.52 26.97 26.47
N GLY A 222 -16.16 25.69 26.66
CA GLY A 222 -16.45 24.60 25.73
C GLY A 222 -17.76 23.87 26.06
N ASN A 223 -18.22 23.91 27.32
CA ASN A 223 -19.52 23.35 27.70
C ASN A 223 -20.64 24.36 27.48
N TRP A 224 -21.68 23.91 26.79
CA TRP A 224 -22.84 24.68 26.43
C TRP A 224 -24.11 24.04 26.96
N ILE A 225 -25.10 24.88 27.20
CA ILE A 225 -26.48 24.47 27.46
C ILE A 225 -27.42 25.35 26.63
N ASP A 226 -28.44 24.74 26.02
CA ASP A 226 -29.58 25.45 25.46
C ASP A 226 -30.69 25.44 26.49
N MET A 227 -30.95 26.59 27.12
CA MET A 227 -31.96 26.70 28.15
C MET A 227 -33.31 27.06 27.55
N VAL A 228 -34.36 26.43 28.08
CA VAL A 228 -35.74 26.78 27.73
C VAL A 228 -36.09 28.22 28.08
N THR A 229 -37.04 28.79 27.35
CA THR A 229 -37.50 30.16 27.57
C THR A 229 -38.74 30.16 28.48
N GLY A 230 -38.71 30.94 29.57
CA GLY A 230 -39.85 31.08 30.46
C GLY A 230 -39.75 32.28 31.40
N SER A 231 -40.90 32.80 31.84
CA SER A 231 -40.98 34.01 32.67
C SER A 231 -40.35 33.87 34.06
N PHE A 232 -40.06 32.63 34.48
CA PHE A 232 -39.49 32.30 35.79
C PHE A 232 -38.11 31.62 35.68
N CYS A 233 -37.53 31.55 34.48
CA CYS A 233 -36.22 30.95 34.24
C CYS A 233 -35.11 31.87 34.74
N VAL A 234 -34.60 31.59 35.94
CA VAL A 234 -33.54 32.40 36.58
C VAL A 234 -32.16 32.16 35.97
N CYS A 235 -31.97 31.05 35.26
CA CYS A 235 -30.69 30.66 34.65
C CYS A 235 -30.45 31.33 33.29
N GLY A 236 -31.51 31.82 32.64
CA GLY A 236 -31.46 32.46 31.33
C GLY A 236 -32.36 31.76 30.32
N SER A 237 -32.02 31.93 29.04
CA SER A 237 -32.70 31.29 27.91
C SER A 237 -31.73 31.21 26.73
N GLY A 238 -31.94 30.23 25.86
CA GLY A 238 -31.13 29.95 24.68
C GLY A 238 -29.75 29.42 25.03
N TRP A 239 -28.94 29.28 23.97
CA TRP A 239 -27.56 28.83 24.06
C TRP A 239 -26.68 29.74 24.92
N LYS A 240 -26.04 29.14 25.93
CA LYS A 240 -25.03 29.75 26.79
C LYS A 240 -23.88 28.79 27.06
N THR A 241 -22.67 29.32 27.18
CA THR A 241 -21.57 28.58 27.81
C THR A 241 -21.75 28.54 29.31
N PHE A 242 -21.14 27.57 29.99
CA PHE A 242 -21.14 27.51 31.45
C PHE A 242 -20.52 28.77 32.09
N GLN A 243 -19.55 29.41 31.44
CA GLN A 243 -18.98 30.70 31.87
C GLN A 243 -20.00 31.85 31.87
N GLN A 244 -21.00 31.81 30.98
CA GLN A 244 -22.02 32.84 30.86
C GLN A 244 -23.18 32.63 31.83
N LEU A 245 -23.28 31.46 32.46
CA LEU A 245 -24.33 31.15 33.41
C LEU A 245 -24.09 31.85 34.76
N PRO A 246 -25.17 32.25 35.46
CA PRO A 246 -25.07 32.60 36.87
C PRO A 246 -24.52 31.40 37.65
N SER A 247 -23.67 31.65 38.66
CA SER A 247 -23.05 30.58 39.46
C SER A 247 -24.03 29.62 40.12
N LEU A 248 -25.30 30.03 40.30
CA LEU A 248 -26.37 29.18 40.80
C LEU A 248 -26.75 28.05 39.84
N CYS A 249 -26.58 28.27 38.53
CA CYS A 249 -27.03 27.37 37.47
C CYS A 249 -25.87 26.71 36.71
N THR A 250 -24.63 27.07 37.03
CA THR A 250 -23.44 26.50 36.41
C THR A 250 -23.19 25.11 36.99
N PRO A 251 -23.20 24.04 36.17
CA PRO A 251 -22.77 22.73 36.64
C PRO A 251 -21.35 22.75 37.18
N SER A 252 -21.06 21.90 38.16
CA SER A 252 -19.76 21.87 38.83
C SER A 252 -18.68 21.10 38.08
N GLY A 253 -19.05 20.32 37.06
CA GLY A 253 -18.15 19.51 36.23
C GLY A 253 -18.36 19.78 34.74
N ASP A 254 -17.52 19.17 33.90
CA ASP A 254 -17.70 19.19 32.44
C ASP A 254 -18.71 18.11 32.00
N TRP A 255 -19.42 18.33 30.89
CA TRP A 255 -20.34 17.34 30.34
C TRP A 255 -19.59 16.04 30.05
N VAL A 256 -20.15 14.90 30.46
CA VAL A 256 -19.66 13.58 30.05
C VAL A 256 -20.10 13.31 28.62
N LEU A 257 -19.48 14.04 27.70
CA LEU A 257 -19.77 14.12 26.28
C LEU A 257 -18.45 14.14 25.49
N ARG A 258 -18.33 13.25 24.52
CA ARG A 258 -17.20 13.22 23.58
C ARG A 258 -17.66 12.98 22.16
N SER A 259 -16.83 13.32 21.19
CA SER A 259 -17.04 13.04 19.78
C SER A 259 -15.80 12.44 19.16
N THR A 260 -15.99 11.46 18.28
CA THR A 260 -14.94 10.91 17.42
C THR A 260 -15.11 11.50 16.02
N TYR A 261 -14.00 11.96 15.45
CA TYR A 261 -13.94 12.55 14.13
C TYR A 261 -12.72 12.08 13.35
N THR A 262 -12.81 12.08 12.03
CA THR A 262 -11.73 11.71 11.12
C THR A 262 -11.32 12.94 10.31
N PRO A 263 -10.15 13.54 10.59
CA PRO A 263 -9.63 14.63 9.77
C PRO A 263 -9.25 14.16 8.36
N PHE A 264 -9.14 15.12 7.45
CA PHE A 264 -8.58 14.91 6.12
C PHE A 264 -7.32 15.74 5.91
N GLY A 265 -6.44 15.29 5.00
CA GLY A 265 -5.20 16.01 4.71
C GLY A 265 -3.92 15.43 5.33
N CYS A 266 -3.98 14.28 6.00
CA CYS A 266 -2.77 13.60 6.49
C CYS A 266 -2.17 12.61 5.50
N ALA A 267 -2.88 12.26 4.43
CA ALA A 267 -2.24 11.52 3.34
C ALA A 267 -1.17 12.42 2.70
N PRO A 268 0.05 11.91 2.43
CA PRO A 268 1.03 12.66 1.67
C PRO A 268 0.38 13.05 0.34
N SER A 269 0.55 14.31 -0.04
CA SER A 269 0.09 14.79 -1.33
C SER A 269 0.67 13.89 -2.43
N SER A 270 -0.17 13.56 -3.40
CA SER A 270 0.22 12.78 -4.57
C SER A 270 0.09 13.65 -5.81
N GLY A 271 0.87 13.32 -6.82
CA GLY A 271 0.94 14.05 -8.07
C GLY A 271 1.64 13.22 -9.13
N ALA A 272 1.70 13.74 -10.35
CA ALA A 272 2.35 13.11 -11.47
C ALA A 272 3.85 12.92 -11.19
N CYS A 273 4.27 11.67 -11.24
CA CYS A 273 5.64 11.22 -11.14
C CYS A 273 6.08 10.70 -12.51
N CYS A 274 7.04 11.39 -13.12
CA CYS A 274 7.63 10.95 -14.38
C CYS A 274 8.79 10.00 -14.12
N LEU A 275 8.68 8.77 -14.61
CA LEU A 275 9.75 7.77 -14.52
C LEU A 275 10.69 7.88 -15.73
N ASP A 276 11.89 7.32 -15.61
CA ASP A 276 12.93 7.38 -16.63
C ASP A 276 12.57 6.63 -17.94
N ASP A 277 11.60 5.72 -17.89
CA ASP A 277 11.07 5.01 -19.06
C ASP A 277 10.02 5.83 -19.84
N GLY A 278 9.76 7.07 -19.41
CA GLY A 278 8.77 7.97 -20.00
C GLY A 278 7.34 7.72 -19.53
N SER A 279 7.11 6.75 -18.63
CA SER A 279 5.81 6.53 -18.00
C SER A 279 5.50 7.59 -16.94
N CYS A 280 4.21 7.77 -16.68
CA CYS A 280 3.72 8.65 -15.63
C CYS A 280 2.81 7.88 -14.67
N GLU A 281 3.08 8.03 -13.38
CA GLU A 281 2.27 7.46 -12.31
C GLU A 281 1.85 8.53 -11.29
N ILE A 282 0.75 8.32 -10.58
CA ILE A 282 0.36 9.19 -9.46
C ILE A 282 0.96 8.62 -8.18
N ASN A 283 2.00 9.29 -7.65
CA ASN A 283 2.73 8.87 -6.46
C ASN A 283 2.90 10.07 -5.50
N SER A 284 3.25 9.82 -4.23
CA SER A 284 3.73 10.89 -3.35
C SER A 284 5.13 11.34 -3.76
N GLU A 285 5.55 12.55 -3.34
CA GLU A 285 6.90 13.05 -3.62
C GLU A 285 7.99 12.06 -3.17
N ASP A 286 7.92 11.57 -1.93
CA ASP A 286 8.88 10.60 -1.39
C ASP A 286 8.89 9.28 -2.19
N ALA A 287 7.72 8.77 -2.57
CA ALA A 287 7.60 7.54 -3.35
C ALA A 287 8.11 7.73 -4.79
N CYS A 288 7.91 8.91 -5.36
CA CYS A 288 8.41 9.26 -6.68
C CYS A 288 9.95 9.30 -6.69
N LEU A 289 10.54 9.99 -5.70
CA LEU A 289 11.99 10.10 -5.56
C LEU A 289 12.66 8.75 -5.26
N LEU A 290 12.01 7.87 -4.49
CA LEU A 290 12.50 6.51 -4.23
C LEU A 290 12.56 5.65 -5.50
N GLN A 291 11.69 5.91 -6.47
CA GLN A 291 11.67 5.24 -7.77
C GLN A 291 12.63 5.88 -8.79
N GLY A 292 13.36 6.93 -8.39
CA GLY A 292 14.22 7.70 -9.29
C GLY A 292 13.47 8.64 -10.23
N GLY A 293 12.16 8.81 -10.05
CA GLY A 293 11.33 9.67 -10.89
C GLY A 293 11.42 11.15 -10.54
N VAL A 294 10.88 11.98 -11.44
CA VAL A 294 10.76 13.43 -11.29
C VAL A 294 9.32 13.79 -10.91
N TYR A 295 9.14 14.33 -9.71
CA TYR A 295 7.82 14.74 -9.21
C TYR A 295 7.41 16.11 -9.76
N SER A 296 6.20 16.19 -10.33
CA SER A 296 5.69 17.41 -10.99
C SER A 296 4.90 18.34 -10.08
N GLY A 297 4.81 18.00 -8.79
CA GLY A 297 4.13 18.78 -7.76
C GLY A 297 2.77 18.19 -7.36
N ASP A 298 2.28 18.64 -6.22
CA ASP A 298 0.99 18.22 -5.65
C ASP A 298 -0.17 18.43 -6.62
N ASP A 299 -1.07 17.44 -6.66
CA ASP A 299 -2.33 17.49 -7.40
C ASP A 299 -2.14 17.61 -8.94
N SER A 300 -0.91 17.48 -9.44
CA SER A 300 -0.62 17.38 -10.87
C SER A 300 -1.11 16.03 -11.42
N LEU A 301 -1.71 16.05 -12.62
CA LEU A 301 -2.24 14.86 -13.28
C LEU A 301 -1.31 14.39 -14.39
N CYS A 302 -1.20 13.06 -14.56
CA CYS A 302 -0.38 12.49 -15.62
C CYS A 302 -0.82 12.88 -17.04
N ASP A 303 -2.10 13.17 -17.24
CA ASP A 303 -2.63 13.62 -18.54
C ASP A 303 -2.27 15.08 -18.86
N GLU A 304 -1.83 15.86 -17.85
CA GLU A 304 -1.46 17.27 -17.98
C GLU A 304 0.05 17.49 -17.98
N VAL A 305 0.82 16.48 -17.58
CA VAL A 305 2.28 16.50 -17.50
C VAL A 305 2.88 15.75 -18.68
N THR A 306 3.83 16.38 -19.39
CA THR A 306 4.62 15.72 -20.43
C THR A 306 5.88 15.14 -19.81
N CYS A 307 5.92 13.82 -19.62
CA CYS A 307 7.11 13.15 -19.13
C CYS A 307 8.19 13.05 -20.21
N PRO A 308 9.47 13.33 -19.88
CA PRO A 308 10.58 13.16 -20.81
C PRO A 308 10.60 11.73 -21.36
N GLN A 309 10.64 11.58 -22.68
CA GLN A 309 10.72 10.27 -23.32
C GLN A 309 12.19 9.78 -23.28
N PRO A 310 12.42 8.47 -23.14
CA PRO A 310 13.77 7.92 -23.12
C PRO A 310 14.46 8.14 -24.47
N ILE A 311 15.71 8.62 -24.41
CA ILE A 311 16.59 8.73 -25.58
C ILE A 311 17.44 7.47 -25.67
N GLY A 312 17.57 6.92 -26.88
CA GLY A 312 18.39 5.76 -27.16
C GLY A 312 19.10 5.85 -28.51
N ALA A 313 20.03 4.93 -28.75
CA ALA A 313 20.79 4.83 -29.99
C ALA A 313 19.89 4.32 -31.12
N CYS A 314 19.73 5.12 -32.17
CA CYS A 314 19.01 4.75 -33.38
C CYS A 314 19.98 4.38 -34.50
N CYS A 315 19.98 3.11 -34.90
CA CYS A 315 20.81 2.59 -35.98
C CYS A 315 20.07 2.67 -37.32
N LEU A 316 20.57 3.51 -38.23
CA LEU A 316 19.97 3.75 -39.54
C LEU A 316 20.76 3.03 -40.63
N GLU A 317 20.40 1.79 -40.94
CA GLU A 317 21.06 0.95 -41.96
C GLU A 317 21.23 1.66 -43.31
N ALA A 318 20.18 2.39 -43.74
CA ALA A 318 20.19 3.10 -45.01
C ALA A 318 21.30 4.17 -45.13
N THR A 319 21.83 4.64 -44.01
CA THR A 319 22.88 5.67 -43.99
C THR A 319 24.16 5.26 -43.27
N GLY A 320 24.16 4.13 -42.56
CA GLY A 320 25.27 3.70 -41.70
C GLY A 320 25.47 4.58 -40.46
N ASN A 321 24.55 5.48 -40.13
CA ASN A 321 24.69 6.40 -39.00
C ASN A 321 23.97 5.90 -37.75
N CYS A 322 24.54 6.25 -36.59
CA CYS A 322 23.86 6.21 -35.30
C CYS A 322 23.43 7.63 -34.90
N VAL A 323 22.17 7.81 -34.51
CA VAL A 323 21.66 9.07 -33.96
C VAL A 323 20.94 8.82 -32.64
N ASN A 324 21.21 9.63 -31.61
CA ASN A 324 20.44 9.58 -30.37
C ASN A 324 19.04 10.19 -30.60
N SER A 325 18.00 9.39 -30.45
CA SER A 325 16.61 9.84 -30.65
C SER A 325 15.62 9.09 -29.76
N GLU A 326 14.38 9.59 -29.73
CA GLU A 326 13.22 8.83 -29.22
C GLU A 326 12.92 7.63 -30.15
N ALA A 327 12.24 6.62 -29.60
CA ALA A 327 11.98 5.35 -30.29
C ALA A 327 11.06 5.51 -31.51
N ASP A 328 10.01 6.32 -31.39
CA ASP A 328 9.04 6.59 -32.45
C ASP A 328 9.68 7.34 -33.64
N VAL A 329 10.56 8.30 -33.35
CA VAL A 329 11.37 9.00 -34.35
C VAL A 329 12.27 8.00 -35.08
N CYS A 330 12.96 7.12 -34.35
CA CYS A 330 13.85 6.13 -34.95
C CYS A 330 13.11 5.18 -35.91
N ILE A 331 12.00 4.61 -35.45
CA ILE A 331 11.16 3.71 -36.25
C ILE A 331 10.56 4.45 -37.44
N GLY A 332 10.18 5.72 -37.27
CA GLY A 332 9.66 6.57 -38.34
C GLY A 332 10.64 6.80 -39.50
N PHE A 333 11.95 6.78 -39.22
CA PHE A 333 13.01 6.83 -40.23
C PHE A 333 13.47 5.43 -40.71
N GLY A 334 12.83 4.36 -40.23
CA GLY A 334 13.16 2.98 -40.60
C GLY A 334 14.43 2.44 -39.93
N GLY A 335 14.83 3.00 -38.80
CA GLY A 335 15.96 2.52 -38.00
C GLY A 335 15.59 1.47 -36.96
N VAL A 336 16.62 0.85 -36.38
CA VAL A 336 16.51 -0.03 -35.21
C VAL A 336 16.90 0.75 -33.96
N TRP A 337 16.00 0.79 -32.97
CA TRP A 337 16.21 1.57 -31.75
C TRP A 337 16.68 0.69 -30.60
N HIS A 338 17.69 1.16 -29.87
CA HIS A 338 18.28 0.47 -28.73
C HIS A 338 18.04 1.27 -27.44
N PHE A 339 17.24 0.71 -26.53
CA PHE A 339 16.87 1.34 -25.26
C PHE A 339 18.08 1.49 -24.34
N GLY A 340 18.30 2.69 -23.80
CA GLY A 340 19.34 2.97 -22.80
C GLY A 340 20.77 3.02 -23.34
N GLU A 341 20.95 2.84 -24.65
CA GLU A 341 22.23 2.91 -25.34
C GLU A 341 22.46 4.31 -25.94
N ASP A 342 23.71 4.77 -25.96
CA ASP A 342 24.10 6.06 -26.55
C ASP A 342 25.01 5.85 -27.76
N CYS A 343 24.80 6.60 -28.84
CA CYS A 343 25.60 6.50 -30.06
C CYS A 343 27.10 6.81 -29.90
N GLY A 344 27.53 7.39 -28.78
CA GLY A 344 28.94 7.58 -28.44
C GLY A 344 29.63 6.31 -27.95
N THR A 345 28.87 5.31 -27.48
CA THR A 345 29.42 4.03 -26.98
C THR A 345 28.87 2.82 -27.72
N PHE A 346 27.64 2.90 -28.21
CA PHE A 346 26.96 1.82 -28.90
C PHE A 346 27.39 1.77 -30.37
N ILE A 347 27.78 0.57 -30.82
CA ILE A 347 28.29 0.35 -32.17
C ILE A 347 27.17 -0.30 -33.00
N CYS A 348 26.50 0.51 -33.83
CA CYS A 348 25.39 0.05 -34.66
C CYS A 348 25.79 -0.94 -35.75
N PHE A 349 26.97 -0.75 -36.33
CA PHE A 349 27.43 -1.49 -37.50
C PHE A 349 28.86 -1.94 -37.25
N PRO A 350 29.06 -2.98 -36.43
CA PRO A 350 30.41 -3.43 -36.09
C PRO A 350 31.09 -4.07 -37.29
N GLU A 351 32.34 -3.70 -37.55
CA GLU A 351 33.19 -4.28 -38.58
C GLU A 351 34.53 -4.70 -37.96
N GLY A 352 35.01 -5.89 -38.28
CA GLY A 352 36.23 -6.41 -37.67
C GLY A 352 36.75 -7.68 -38.30
N ALA A 353 37.69 -8.33 -37.63
CA ALA A 353 38.30 -9.57 -38.07
C ALA A 353 37.40 -10.78 -37.84
N CYS A 354 37.41 -11.71 -38.80
CA CYS A 354 36.69 -12.96 -38.75
C CYS A 354 37.65 -14.13 -38.96
N CYS A 355 37.79 -14.98 -37.95
CA CYS A 355 38.63 -16.18 -38.05
C CYS A 355 37.80 -17.35 -38.61
N LEU A 356 38.27 -17.93 -39.71
CA LEU A 356 37.70 -19.14 -40.29
C LEU A 356 38.32 -20.39 -39.66
N ALA A 357 37.65 -21.53 -39.84
CA ALA A 357 38.05 -22.80 -39.24
C ALA A 357 39.38 -23.37 -39.79
N ASP A 358 39.84 -22.88 -40.96
CA ASP A 358 41.11 -23.26 -41.58
C ASP A 358 42.30 -22.36 -41.13
N GLY A 359 42.09 -21.47 -40.17
CA GLY A 359 43.08 -20.51 -39.70
C GLY A 359 43.18 -19.24 -40.56
N SER A 360 42.44 -19.15 -41.67
CA SER A 360 42.40 -17.91 -42.46
C SER A 360 41.58 -16.82 -41.76
N CYS A 361 41.89 -15.56 -42.06
CA CYS A 361 41.25 -14.41 -41.44
C CYS A 361 40.72 -13.43 -42.50
N LEU A 362 39.50 -12.94 -42.31
CA LEU A 362 38.86 -11.91 -43.14
C LEU A 362 38.72 -10.60 -42.35
N ASP A 363 39.19 -9.49 -42.92
CA ASP A 363 39.10 -8.14 -42.34
C ASP A 363 37.83 -7.40 -42.76
N ALA A 364 37.43 -6.41 -41.94
CA ALA A 364 36.37 -5.45 -42.23
C ALA A 364 35.05 -6.12 -42.67
N ILE A 365 34.67 -7.17 -41.95
CA ILE A 365 33.46 -7.94 -42.21
C ILE A 365 32.47 -7.78 -41.05
N SER A 366 31.17 -7.82 -41.35
CA SER A 366 30.13 -7.78 -40.32
C SER A 366 30.06 -9.12 -39.56
N PRO A 367 29.51 -9.16 -38.32
CA PRO A 367 29.31 -10.42 -37.60
C PRO A 367 28.43 -11.42 -38.37
N GLU A 368 27.43 -10.94 -39.09
CA GLU A 368 26.49 -11.77 -39.87
C GLU A 368 27.17 -12.38 -41.10
N ASP A 369 27.97 -11.59 -41.82
CA ASP A 369 28.74 -12.07 -42.96
C ASP A 369 29.86 -13.02 -42.51
N CYS A 370 30.48 -12.76 -41.35
CA CYS A 370 31.46 -13.65 -40.73
C CYS A 370 30.85 -15.03 -40.40
N ALA A 371 29.68 -15.05 -39.78
CA ALA A 371 28.95 -16.29 -39.50
C ALA A 371 28.55 -17.02 -40.78
N THR A 372 28.15 -16.28 -41.83
CA THR A 372 27.83 -16.83 -43.15
C THR A 372 29.06 -17.45 -43.83
N ALA A 373 30.25 -16.89 -43.60
CA ALA A 373 31.53 -17.46 -44.02
C ALA A 373 31.97 -18.69 -43.20
N GLY A 374 31.20 -19.09 -42.18
CA GLY A 374 31.54 -20.19 -41.28
C GLY A 374 32.63 -19.83 -40.26
N GLY A 375 32.85 -18.53 -40.02
CA GLY A 375 33.87 -18.01 -39.12
C GLY A 375 33.35 -17.53 -37.78
N THR A 376 34.29 -17.16 -36.91
CA THR A 376 34.04 -16.53 -35.61
C THR A 376 34.51 -15.08 -35.63
N PHE A 377 33.59 -14.15 -35.35
CA PHE A 377 33.88 -12.71 -35.30
C PHE A 377 34.69 -12.37 -34.04
N ARG A 378 35.75 -11.57 -34.19
CA ARG A 378 36.68 -11.23 -33.09
C ARG A 378 36.34 -9.94 -32.35
N GLY A 379 35.41 -9.14 -32.88
CA GLY A 379 34.95 -7.89 -32.26
C GLY A 379 35.10 -6.70 -33.20
N ASP A 380 34.41 -5.61 -32.89
CA ASP A 380 34.52 -4.39 -33.68
C ASP A 380 35.95 -3.82 -33.66
N SER A 381 36.39 -3.26 -34.79
CA SER A 381 37.69 -2.63 -34.98
C SER A 381 38.89 -3.57 -34.78
N THR A 382 38.67 -4.88 -34.70
CA THR A 382 39.75 -5.89 -34.71
C THR A 382 40.27 -6.09 -36.13
N LEU A 383 41.57 -6.38 -36.26
CA LEU A 383 42.24 -6.58 -37.54
C LEU A 383 43.01 -7.91 -37.55
N CYS A 384 42.99 -8.59 -38.69
CA CYS A 384 43.63 -9.89 -38.90
C CYS A 384 45.16 -9.88 -38.74
N ASP A 385 45.82 -8.72 -38.77
CA ASP A 385 47.25 -8.58 -38.51
C ASP A 385 47.59 -8.59 -37.01
N THR A 386 46.58 -8.40 -36.15
CA THR A 386 46.70 -8.40 -34.69
C THR A 386 45.97 -9.54 -34.00
N GLU A 387 44.93 -10.07 -34.63
CA GLU A 387 44.14 -11.18 -34.11
C GLU A 387 44.77 -12.53 -34.47
N ASP A 388 44.83 -13.41 -33.48
CA ASP A 388 45.32 -14.77 -33.68
C ASP A 388 44.17 -15.67 -34.16
N CYS A 389 44.27 -16.13 -35.40
CA CYS A 389 43.41 -17.15 -35.98
C CYS A 389 44.21 -18.45 -36.06
N PRO A 390 44.24 -19.24 -34.97
CA PRO A 390 45.03 -20.46 -34.96
C PRO A 390 44.52 -21.41 -36.05
N ALA A 391 45.44 -21.91 -36.86
CA ALA A 391 45.16 -23.01 -37.77
C ALA A 391 44.85 -24.26 -36.95
N PRO A 392 44.05 -25.21 -37.51
CA PRO A 392 43.82 -26.47 -36.84
C PRO A 392 45.15 -27.24 -36.68
N THR A 393 45.42 -27.67 -35.45
CA THR A 393 46.51 -28.61 -35.16
C THR A 393 46.03 -30.05 -35.24
N SER A 394 46.95 -30.97 -35.48
CA SER A 394 46.73 -32.41 -35.44
C SER A 394 48.04 -33.11 -35.08
N TRP A 395 47.99 -34.42 -34.86
CA TRP A 395 49.18 -35.25 -34.92
C TRP A 395 49.89 -35.17 -36.28
N CYS A 396 51.21 -35.32 -36.24
CA CYS A 396 52.09 -35.45 -37.39
C CYS A 396 53.04 -36.64 -37.22
N CYS A 397 53.16 -37.47 -38.25
CA CYS A 397 53.95 -38.70 -38.20
C CYS A 397 55.14 -38.63 -39.13
N LEU A 398 56.29 -39.14 -38.70
CA LEU A 398 57.40 -39.35 -39.63
C LEU A 398 56.97 -40.30 -40.77
N SER A 399 57.54 -40.12 -41.95
CA SER A 399 57.21 -40.91 -43.15
C SER A 399 57.40 -42.43 -43.02
N ASP A 400 58.04 -42.90 -41.94
CA ASP A 400 58.23 -44.31 -41.60
C ASP A 400 57.28 -44.82 -40.48
N GLY A 401 56.33 -44.00 -40.03
CA GLY A 401 55.36 -44.32 -38.98
C GLY A 401 55.95 -44.45 -37.57
N SER A 402 57.26 -44.20 -37.40
CA SER A 402 57.97 -44.58 -36.17
C SER A 402 57.76 -43.65 -34.98
N GLN A 403 57.29 -42.42 -35.21
CA GLN A 403 57.07 -41.40 -34.18
C GLN A 403 55.89 -40.50 -34.56
N CYS A 404 55.07 -40.21 -33.55
CA CYS A 404 53.93 -39.30 -33.60
C CYS A 404 54.25 -38.03 -32.81
N PHE A 405 53.89 -36.85 -33.34
CA PHE A 405 54.04 -35.56 -32.70
C PHE A 405 52.69 -34.83 -32.68
N ASP A 406 52.20 -34.49 -31.50
CA ASP A 406 50.96 -33.73 -31.29
C ASP A 406 51.08 -32.24 -31.63
N ASP A 407 49.92 -31.60 -31.76
CA ASP A 407 49.76 -30.15 -31.83
C ASP A 407 50.55 -29.47 -32.96
N LEU A 408 50.67 -30.14 -34.12
CA LEU A 408 51.34 -29.59 -35.29
C LEU A 408 50.34 -29.11 -36.35
N GLU A 409 50.62 -27.94 -36.92
CA GLU A 409 49.92 -27.43 -38.09
C GLU A 409 50.30 -28.24 -39.34
N GLU A 410 49.39 -28.32 -40.32
CA GLU A 410 49.60 -29.08 -41.56
C GLU A 410 50.89 -28.65 -42.28
N ALA A 411 51.17 -27.34 -42.32
CA ALA A 411 52.35 -26.78 -42.98
C ALA A 411 53.66 -27.21 -42.30
N ASP A 412 53.69 -27.21 -40.96
CA ASP A 412 54.85 -27.63 -40.19
C ASP A 412 55.07 -29.14 -40.34
N CYS A 413 53.99 -29.93 -40.27
CA CYS A 413 54.06 -31.37 -40.50
C CYS A 413 54.61 -31.70 -41.90
N ALA A 414 54.10 -31.03 -42.93
CA ALA A 414 54.55 -31.18 -44.31
C ALA A 414 56.02 -30.73 -44.48
N ALA A 415 56.48 -29.70 -43.77
CA ALA A 415 57.86 -29.23 -43.80
C ALA A 415 58.85 -30.26 -43.26
N PHE A 416 58.43 -31.07 -42.27
CA PHE A 416 59.20 -32.23 -41.79
C PHE A 416 59.04 -33.48 -42.67
N GLY A 417 58.24 -33.41 -43.75
CA GLY A 417 57.96 -34.53 -44.64
C GLY A 417 57.08 -35.60 -43.99
N GLY A 418 56.31 -35.23 -42.97
CA GLY A 418 55.43 -36.14 -42.23
C GLY A 418 54.04 -36.28 -42.83
N LEU A 419 53.31 -37.30 -42.37
CA LEU A 419 51.87 -37.43 -42.63
C LEU A 419 51.10 -36.67 -41.55
N TRP A 420 50.22 -35.78 -41.98
CA TRP A 420 49.32 -35.02 -41.11
C TRP A 420 47.98 -35.75 -40.94
N GLY A 421 47.48 -35.78 -39.71
CA GLY A 421 46.20 -36.41 -39.37
C GLY A 421 44.97 -35.52 -39.60
N PRO A 422 43.75 -36.03 -39.39
CA PRO A 422 42.54 -35.21 -39.45
C PRO A 422 42.57 -34.06 -38.41
N PRO A 423 42.01 -32.87 -38.71
CA PRO A 423 42.00 -31.74 -37.78
C PRO A 423 41.52 -32.10 -36.37
N GLY A 424 42.32 -31.79 -35.34
CA GLY A 424 42.00 -32.05 -33.94
C GLY A 424 42.24 -33.48 -33.45
N ALA A 425 42.83 -34.35 -34.29
CA ALA A 425 43.28 -35.67 -33.86
C ALA A 425 44.61 -35.57 -33.09
N ASP A 426 44.83 -36.49 -32.13
CA ASP A 426 46.04 -36.59 -31.32
C ASP A 426 46.72 -37.96 -31.44
N CYS A 427 47.93 -38.08 -30.90
CA CYS A 427 48.75 -39.27 -30.87
C CYS A 427 48.31 -40.30 -29.82
N ASP A 428 47.28 -40.00 -29.03
CA ASP A 428 46.68 -40.94 -28.09
C ASP A 428 45.68 -41.88 -28.80
N ASP A 429 45.25 -41.54 -30.02
CA ASP A 429 44.52 -42.43 -30.92
C ASP A 429 45.41 -43.64 -31.30
N PRO A 430 44.99 -44.89 -31.02
CA PRO A 430 45.76 -46.09 -31.35
C PRO A 430 46.01 -46.25 -32.86
N ASP A 431 45.22 -45.59 -33.71
CA ASP A 431 45.36 -45.57 -35.16
C ASP A 431 46.18 -44.35 -35.64
N ALA A 432 46.63 -43.46 -34.75
CA ALA A 432 47.53 -42.36 -35.10
C ALA A 432 48.85 -42.90 -35.65
N CYS A 433 49.32 -42.30 -36.75
CA CYS A 433 50.50 -42.76 -37.50
C CYS A 433 50.42 -44.14 -38.13
N ASP A 434 49.31 -44.85 -38.01
CA ASP A 434 49.09 -46.00 -38.86
C ASP A 434 48.79 -45.49 -40.27
N GLN A 435 49.69 -45.76 -41.21
CA GLN A 435 49.52 -45.42 -42.64
C GLN A 435 48.48 -46.33 -43.29
N GLY A 436 47.42 -46.67 -42.56
CA GLY A 436 46.55 -47.78 -42.82
C GLY A 436 47.35 -49.07 -42.97
N ASN A 437 47.12 -50.04 -42.07
CA ASN A 437 46.92 -51.36 -42.65
C ASN A 437 45.83 -51.19 -43.73
N PRO A 438 46.08 -51.40 -45.04
CA PRO A 438 45.07 -51.18 -46.11
C PRO A 438 43.87 -52.15 -46.00
N CYS A 439 43.79 -52.84 -44.87
CA CYS A 439 43.05 -54.03 -44.56
C CYS A 439 42.80 -54.06 -43.04
N PRO A 440 41.88 -53.24 -42.49
CA PRO A 440 41.57 -53.24 -41.05
C PRO A 440 41.17 -54.62 -40.48
N ALA A 441 40.85 -55.57 -41.36
CA ALA A 441 40.54 -56.95 -41.05
C ALA A 441 41.75 -57.86 -40.81
N ASP A 442 42.99 -57.42 -41.09
CA ASP A 442 44.23 -58.11 -40.71
C ASP A 442 44.64 -57.65 -39.30
N VAL A 443 43.98 -58.27 -38.33
CA VAL A 443 44.02 -57.94 -36.91
C VAL A 443 45.34 -58.36 -36.28
N ASP A 444 45.97 -59.43 -36.80
CA ASP A 444 47.25 -59.92 -36.29
C ASP A 444 48.48 -59.33 -37.00
N GLY A 445 48.27 -58.52 -38.04
CA GLY A 445 49.29 -57.77 -38.77
C GLY A 445 50.19 -58.66 -39.63
N SER A 446 49.66 -59.79 -40.10
CA SER A 446 50.41 -60.76 -40.90
C SER A 446 50.48 -60.43 -42.39
N GLY A 447 49.64 -59.50 -42.86
CA GLY A 447 49.49 -59.13 -44.27
C GLY A 447 48.50 -60.00 -45.05
N ASP A 448 47.76 -60.89 -44.39
CA ASP A 448 46.71 -61.71 -45.01
C ASP A 448 45.52 -61.82 -44.04
N VAL A 449 44.29 -61.52 -44.48
CA VAL A 449 43.07 -61.77 -43.66
C VAL A 449 42.70 -63.24 -43.72
N GLY A 450 42.81 -63.92 -42.58
CA GLY A 450 42.64 -65.35 -42.47
C GLY A 450 41.97 -65.82 -41.19
N VAL A 451 42.17 -67.11 -40.91
CA VAL A 451 41.59 -67.76 -39.72
C VAL A 451 42.16 -67.15 -38.45
N ASP A 452 43.43 -66.75 -38.46
CA ASP A 452 44.12 -66.24 -37.29
C ASP A 452 43.56 -64.87 -36.86
N ASP A 453 43.18 -64.00 -37.81
CA ASP A 453 42.46 -62.74 -37.52
C ASP A 453 41.06 -62.98 -36.94
N ALA A 454 40.31 -63.91 -37.53
CA ALA A 454 38.98 -64.26 -37.01
C ALA A 454 39.06 -64.84 -35.59
N LEU A 455 40.13 -65.58 -35.28
CA LEU A 455 40.39 -66.09 -33.95
C LEU A 455 40.85 -65.00 -32.98
N ALA A 456 41.57 -63.97 -33.44
CA ALA A 456 41.93 -62.80 -32.65
C ALA A 456 40.67 -62.05 -32.21
N VAL A 457 39.75 -61.73 -33.14
CA VAL A 457 38.47 -61.08 -32.83
C VAL A 457 37.62 -61.91 -31.86
N LEU A 458 37.54 -63.23 -32.07
CA LEU A 458 36.82 -64.12 -31.15
C LEU A 458 37.48 -64.24 -29.77
N GLY A 459 38.80 -64.06 -29.69
CA GLY A 459 39.56 -64.04 -28.45
C GLY A 459 39.24 -62.83 -27.58
N ASP A 460 39.02 -61.68 -28.22
CA ASP A 460 38.76 -60.39 -27.58
C ASP A 460 37.26 -60.06 -27.47
N TRP A 461 36.39 -61.05 -27.69
CA TRP A 461 34.95 -60.83 -27.79
C TRP A 461 34.35 -60.13 -26.56
N GLY A 462 33.64 -59.03 -26.80
CA GLY A 462 33.00 -58.20 -25.78
C GLY A 462 33.96 -57.24 -25.07
N GLN A 463 35.20 -57.10 -25.53
CA GLN A 463 36.10 -56.03 -25.11
C GLN A 463 35.55 -54.67 -25.60
N SER A 464 35.76 -53.63 -24.80
CA SER A 464 35.34 -52.26 -25.10
C SER A 464 36.53 -51.32 -25.02
N GLY A 465 36.54 -50.27 -25.86
CA GLY A 465 37.54 -49.20 -25.80
C GLY A 465 38.52 -49.13 -26.97
N GLY A 466 38.17 -49.65 -28.16
CA GLY A 466 38.99 -49.56 -29.37
C GLY A 466 40.25 -50.43 -29.31
N GLY A 467 40.56 -51.10 -30.41
CA GLY A 467 41.75 -51.93 -30.55
C GLY A 467 41.70 -52.70 -31.88
N PRO A 468 42.75 -53.45 -32.25
CA PRO A 468 42.83 -54.08 -33.57
C PRO A 468 41.66 -55.02 -33.89
N SER A 469 41.03 -55.59 -32.86
CA SER A 469 39.87 -56.49 -32.97
C SER A 469 38.52 -55.75 -33.14
N ASP A 470 38.47 -54.43 -32.93
CA ASP A 470 37.30 -53.54 -33.16
C ASP A 470 37.40 -52.98 -34.59
N VAL A 471 37.20 -53.87 -35.56
CA VAL A 471 37.49 -53.64 -36.98
C VAL A 471 36.56 -52.59 -37.59
N ASN A 472 35.35 -52.40 -37.04
CA ASN A 472 34.41 -51.40 -37.53
C ASN A 472 34.51 -50.03 -36.81
N GLY A 473 35.28 -49.96 -35.73
CA GLY A 473 35.56 -48.75 -34.95
C GLY A 473 34.37 -48.24 -34.13
N ASP A 474 33.41 -49.09 -33.78
CA ASP A 474 32.22 -48.70 -33.01
C ASP A 474 32.41 -48.76 -31.48
N GLY A 475 33.60 -49.18 -31.05
CA GLY A 475 34.05 -49.16 -29.66
C GLY A 475 33.80 -50.46 -28.89
N ILE A 476 33.22 -51.50 -29.53
CA ILE A 476 32.98 -52.80 -28.92
C ILE A 476 33.28 -53.96 -29.88
N VAL A 477 34.07 -54.94 -29.42
CA VAL A 477 34.37 -56.14 -30.22
C VAL A 477 33.17 -57.09 -30.20
N ASP A 478 32.41 -57.13 -31.29
CA ASP A 478 31.22 -57.97 -31.41
C ASP A 478 31.11 -58.70 -32.76
N VAL A 479 29.89 -59.13 -33.09
CA VAL A 479 29.63 -59.89 -34.32
C VAL A 479 29.89 -59.07 -35.58
N ASN A 480 29.78 -57.75 -35.51
CA ASN A 480 29.99 -56.89 -36.65
C ASN A 480 31.47 -56.83 -37.04
N ASP A 481 32.40 -56.89 -36.07
CA ASP A 481 33.84 -56.94 -36.33
C ASP A 481 34.25 -58.27 -36.93
N LEU A 482 33.72 -59.38 -36.39
CA LEU A 482 33.96 -60.70 -36.96
C LEU A 482 33.41 -60.80 -38.39
N LEU A 483 32.27 -60.17 -38.67
CA LEU A 483 31.71 -60.11 -40.02
C LEU A 483 32.57 -59.24 -40.94
N ALA A 484 33.16 -58.15 -40.44
CA ALA A 484 34.10 -57.33 -41.19
C ALA A 484 35.34 -58.16 -41.60
N VAL A 485 35.93 -58.92 -40.69
CA VAL A 485 37.04 -59.85 -40.99
C VAL A 485 36.64 -60.91 -42.01
N ILE A 486 35.51 -61.59 -41.81
CA ILE A 486 35.04 -62.63 -42.74
C ILE A 486 34.78 -62.06 -44.14
N SER A 487 34.32 -60.82 -44.24
CA SER A 487 34.02 -60.17 -45.51
C SER A 487 35.26 -59.78 -46.32
N ALA A 488 36.42 -59.68 -45.67
CA ALA A 488 37.68 -59.24 -46.25
C ALA A 488 38.72 -60.37 -46.46
N TRP A 489 38.29 -61.64 -46.37
CA TRP A 489 39.18 -62.81 -46.41
C TRP A 489 40.09 -62.87 -47.64
N GLY A 490 41.40 -63.01 -47.42
CA GLY A 490 42.42 -63.05 -48.46
C GLY A 490 43.57 -62.06 -48.21
N PRO A 491 44.51 -61.94 -49.16
CA PRO A 491 45.68 -61.11 -48.98
C PRO A 491 45.34 -59.63 -48.85
N CYS A 492 46.11 -58.96 -47.99
CA CYS A 492 46.30 -57.53 -47.95
C CYS A 492 47.58 -57.19 -48.76
#